data_AF-A0A9D1WXE5-F1
#
_entry.id   AF-A0A9D1WXE5-F1
#
_cell.length_a   1.000
_cell.length_b   1.000
_cell.length_c   1.000
_cell.angle_alpha   90.00
_cell.angle_beta   90.00
_cell.angle_gamma   90.00
#
_symmetry.space_group_name_H-M   'P 1'
#
loop_
_entity.id
_entity.type
_entity.pdbx_description
1 polymer ?
#
loop_
_entity_poly.entity_id
_entity_poly.type
_entity_poly.pdbx_seq_one_letter_code
_entity_poly.pdbx_strand_id
1 'polypeptide(L)' 'MRTMNIKSKEDIVNYVNEVGYLPFFRNHIAGFSLENMVEPIYWYDGFSDKEIKWPAWTWREEITKEKSLIYGKFF' A
#
# COMPACT_ATOMS: atom_id res chain seq x y z
N MET A 1 -2.99 17.28 7.40
CA MET A 1 -2.24 16.05 7.10
C MET A 1 -1.83 16.07 5.64
N ARG A 2 -0.59 15.72 5.32
CA ARG A 2 -0.09 15.67 3.94
C ARG A 2 -0.86 14.57 3.21
N THR A 3 -1.63 14.92 2.18
CA THR A 3 -2.29 13.94 1.31
C THR A 3 -1.20 13.32 0.43
N MET A 4 -0.56 12.26 0.90
CA MET A 4 0.39 11.51 0.08
C MET A 4 -0.40 10.62 -0.87
N ASN A 5 -0.06 10.68 -2.16
CA ASN A 5 -0.71 9.92 -3.22
C ASN A 5 0.26 8.80 -3.63
N ILE A 6 0.11 7.62 -3.03
CA ILE A 6 0.98 6.46 -3.28
C ILE A 6 0.61 5.86 -4.64
N LYS A 7 1.60 5.74 -5.52
CA LYS A 7 1.43 5.24 -6.90
C LYS A 7 2.40 4.12 -7.27
N SER A 8 3.29 3.75 -6.36
CA SER A 8 4.34 2.77 -6.57
C SER A 8 4.75 2.07 -5.27
N LYS A 9 5.51 0.99 -5.37
CA LYS A 9 6.11 0.33 -4.20
C LYS A 9 7.19 1.21 -3.55
N GLU A 10 7.91 2.00 -4.34
CA GLU A 10 8.95 2.90 -3.86
C GLU A 10 8.36 4.00 -2.97
N ASP A 11 7.17 4.52 -3.32
CA ASP A 11 6.44 5.45 -2.46
C ASP A 11 6.12 4.85 -1.10
N ILE A 12 5.72 3.57 -1.06
CA ILE A 12 5.44 2.84 0.19
C ILE A 12 6.72 2.72 1.02
N VAL A 13 7.82 2.26 0.39
CA VAL A 13 9.12 2.09 1.07
C VAL A 13 9.62 3.41 1.64
N ASN A 14 9.61 4.48 0.84
CA ASN A 14 10.05 5.80 1.27
C ASN A 14 9.19 6.32 2.43
N TYR A 15 7.87 6.19 2.32
CA TYR A 15 6.98 6.65 3.38
C TYR A 15 7.16 5.87 4.67
N VAL A 16 7.19 4.54 4.62
CA VAL A 16 7.41 3.71 5.82
C VAL A 16 8.77 3.98 6.45
N ASN A 17 9.81 4.21 5.66
CA ASN A 17 11.12 4.61 6.21
C ASN A 17 11.09 5.98 6.91
N GLU A 18 10.21 6.90 6.48
CA GLU A 18 9.99 8.19 7.15
C GLU A 18 9.21 8.03 8.47
N VAL A 19 8.14 7.24 8.48
CA VAL A 19 7.18 7.19 9.60
C VAL A 19 7.31 5.97 10.52
N GLY A 20 8.08 4.96 10.12
CA GLY A 20 8.35 3.72 10.86
C GLY A 20 7.40 2.56 10.53
N TYR A 21 6.11 2.82 10.28
CA TYR A 21 5.16 1.78 9.85
C TYR A 21 3.93 2.37 9.16
N LEU A 22 3.25 1.56 8.35
CA LEU A 22 2.00 1.93 7.67
C LEU A 22 1.00 0.77 7.74
N PRO A 23 -0.19 0.95 8.34
CA PRO A 23 -1.25 -0.04 8.28
C PRO A 23 -1.67 -0.33 6.84
N PHE A 24 -1.88 -1.59 6.49
CA PHE A 24 -2.29 -1.94 5.13
C PHE A 24 -3.74 -1.51 4.84
N PHE A 25 -4.66 -1.83 5.74
CA PHE A 25 -6.08 -1.52 5.63
C PHE A 25 -6.48 -0.24 6.37
N ARG A 26 -7.58 0.37 5.91
CA ARG A 26 -8.27 1.45 6.64
C ARG A 26 -8.54 1.07 8.08
N ASN A 27 -8.38 2.05 8.96
CA ASN A 27 -8.67 1.96 10.38
C ASN A 27 -9.38 3.26 10.83
N HIS A 28 -9.57 3.43 12.14
CA HIS A 28 -10.27 4.60 12.70
C HIS A 28 -9.51 5.93 12.60
N ILE A 29 -8.25 5.90 12.16
CA ILE A 29 -7.41 7.08 11.93
C ILE A 29 -7.43 7.41 10.43
N ALA A 30 -8.14 8.47 10.08
CA ALA A 30 -8.28 8.91 8.70
C ALA A 30 -6.92 9.29 8.09
N GLY A 31 -6.61 8.79 6.89
CA GLY A 31 -5.36 9.10 6.20
C GLY A 31 -4.15 8.36 6.77
N PHE A 32 -4.36 7.30 7.56
CA PHE A 32 -3.30 6.49 8.16
C PHE A 32 -3.44 5.01 7.79
N SER A 33 -3.47 4.74 6.48
CA SER A 33 -3.32 3.39 5.93
C SER A 33 -2.93 3.45 4.46
N LEU A 34 -2.33 2.37 3.95
CA LEU A 34 -2.05 2.24 2.52
C LEU A 34 -3.34 2.36 1.70
N GLU A 35 -4.42 1.72 2.15
CA GLU A 35 -5.75 1.84 1.54
C GLU A 35 -6.27 3.29 1.46
N ASN A 36 -5.96 4.13 2.45
CA ASN A 36 -6.36 5.53 2.43
C ASN A 36 -5.49 6.39 1.51
N MET A 37 -4.23 6.02 1.34
CA MET A 37 -3.19 6.88 0.74
C MET A 37 -2.85 6.49 -0.69
N VAL A 38 -3.18 5.27 -1.11
CA VAL A 38 -2.95 4.82 -2.48
C VAL A 38 -3.98 5.40 -3.43
N GLU A 39 -3.56 5.71 -4.65
CA GLU A 39 -4.52 6.08 -5.70
C GLU A 39 -5.51 4.92 -5.94
N PRO A 40 -6.82 5.18 -6.06
CA PRO A 40 -7.83 4.13 -6.16
C PRO A 40 -7.56 3.07 -7.24
N ILE A 41 -6.98 3.48 -8.37
CA ILE A 41 -6.60 2.60 -9.49
C ILE A 41 -5.58 1.51 -9.10
N TYR A 42 -4.78 1.74 -8.05
CA TYR A 42 -3.78 0.77 -7.58
C TYR A 42 -4.25 -0.05 -6.37
N TRP A 43 -5.35 0.33 -5.71
CA TRP A 43 -5.91 -0.47 -4.62
C TRP A 43 -6.66 -1.69 -5.15
N TYR A 44 -7.60 -1.45 -6.06
CA TYR A 44 -8.44 -2.47 -6.70
C TYR A 44 -8.69 -2.05 -8.14
N ASP A 45 -8.11 -2.77 -9.11
CA ASP A 45 -8.46 -2.62 -10.52
C ASP A 45 -9.73 -3.43 -10.79
N GLY A 46 -10.86 -2.81 -10.47
CA GLY A 46 -12.13 -3.52 -10.35
C GLY A 46 -12.62 -4.20 -11.61
N PHE A 47 -12.28 -3.73 -12.81
CA PHE A 47 -12.88 -4.26 -14.04
C PHE A 47 -12.02 -3.94 -15.27
N SER A 48 -11.20 -4.90 -15.70
CA SER A 48 -10.92 -5.06 -17.13
C SER A 48 -10.94 -6.54 -17.50
N ASP A 49 -11.60 -6.85 -18.62
CA ASP A 49 -12.24 -8.13 -18.99
C ASP A 49 -11.38 -9.41 -19.06
N LYS A 50 -10.17 -9.48 -18.48
CA LYS A 50 -9.38 -10.72 -18.47
C LYS A 50 -8.61 -11.05 -17.20
N GLU A 51 -8.25 -10.08 -16.34
CA GLU A 51 -7.50 -10.37 -15.10
C GLU A 51 -7.81 -9.33 -14.01
N ILE A 52 -8.14 -9.80 -12.81
CA ILE A 52 -8.25 -8.93 -11.63
C ILE A 52 -6.83 -8.55 -11.20
N LYS A 53 -6.52 -7.25 -11.18
CA LYS A 53 -5.23 -6.76 -10.70
C LYS A 53 -5.36 -6.04 -9.36
N TRP A 54 -4.41 -6.33 -8.48
CA TRP A 54 -4.32 -5.74 -7.15
C TRP A 54 -2.91 -5.16 -6.94
N PRO A 55 -2.56 -4.04 -7.60
CA PRO A 55 -1.18 -3.53 -7.57
C PRO A 55 -0.61 -3.36 -6.16
N ALA A 56 -1.37 -2.76 -5.23
CA ALA A 56 -0.96 -2.60 -3.83
C ALA A 56 -0.64 -3.93 -3.13
N TRP A 57 -1.34 -5.02 -3.50
CA TRP A 57 -1.09 -6.35 -2.96
C TRP A 57 0.16 -6.98 -3.57
N THR A 58 0.36 -6.81 -4.89
CA THR A 58 1.58 -7.25 -5.57
C THR A 58 2.81 -6.53 -5.00
N TRP A 59 2.73 -5.21 -4.81
CA TRP A 59 3.82 -4.41 -4.23
C TRP A 59 4.21 -4.88 -2.84
N ARG A 60 3.24 -5.21 -1.99
CA ARG A 60 3.51 -5.79 -0.66
C ARG A 60 4.38 -7.04 -0.77
N GLU A 61 4.09 -7.92 -1.74
CA GLU A 61 4.86 -9.15 -1.94
C GLU A 61 6.25 -8.88 -2.49
N GLU A 62 6.37 -7.97 -3.46
CA GLU A 62 7.66 -7.54 -4.02
C GLU A 62 8.57 -6.93 -2.96
N ILE A 63 8.06 -5.96 -2.20
CA ILE A 63 8.78 -5.30 -1.09
C ILE A 63 9.31 -6.33 -0.08
N THR A 64 8.49 -7.34 0.24
CA THR A 64 8.87 -8.41 1.17
C THR A 64 9.96 -9.31 0.58
N LYS A 65 9.86 -9.67 -0.71
CA LYS A 65 10.87 -10.47 -1.42
C LYS A 65 12.20 -9.73 -1.55
N GLU A 66 12.15 -8.42 -1.79
CA GLU A 66 13.31 -7.54 -1.88
C GLU A 66 13.94 -7.23 -0.52
N LYS A 67 13.27 -7.60 0.59
CA LYS A 67 13.70 -7.34 1.97
C LYS A 67 13.85 -5.86 2.30
N SER A 68 13.14 -4.98 1.56
CA SER A 68 13.15 -3.54 1.81
C SER A 68 12.33 -3.18 3.05
N LEU A 69 11.24 -3.92 3.31
CA LEU A 69 10.43 -3.83 4.51
C LEU A 69 9.94 -5.23 4.92
N ILE A 70 9.38 -5.34 6.12
CA ILE A 70 8.71 -6.55 6.62
C ILE A 70 7.21 -6.29 6.66
N TYR A 71 6.42 -7.23 6.14
CA TYR A 71 4.98 -7.24 6.30
C TYR A 71 4.57 -8.15 7.46
N GLY A 72 3.83 -7.60 8.44
CA GLY A 72 3.29 -8.33 9.58
C GLY A 72 1.77 -8.36 9.55
N LYS A 73 1.17 -9.54 9.82
CA LYS A 73 -0.27 -9.70 10.01
C LYS A 73 -0.57 -9.83 11.50
N PHE A 74 -1.34 -8.89 12.04
CA PHE A 74 -1.80 -8.87 13.43
C PHE A 74 -3.30 -9.17 13.45
N PHE A 75 -3.75 -9.91 14.48
CA PHE A 75 -5.14 -10.32 14.68
C PHE A 75 -5.69 -9.69 15.96
#